data_AF-A0A9R1A8B7-F1
#
_entry.id   AF-A0A9R1A8B7-F1
#
_cell.length_a   1.000
_cell.length_b   1.000
_cell.length_c   1.000
_cell.angle_alpha   90.00
_cell.angle_beta   90.00
_cell.angle_gamma   90.00
#
_symmetry.space_group_name_H-M   'P 1'
#
loop_
_entity.id
_entity.type
_entity.pdbx_description
1 polymer ?
#
loop_
_entity_poly.entity_id
_entity_poly.type
_entity_poly.pdbx_seq_one_letter_code
_entity_poly.pdbx_strand_id
1 'polypeptide(L)'
;MAMVTTGLVAVASLLLLLAGGASAATLALYNKCGETFGGPQQCKPTTYSRLFKRACPKAYSYAYDDKTSILTCAAGTSYVVTFCPHRR
;
A
#
# COMPACT_ATOMS: atom_id res chain seq x y z
N MET A 1 42.46 -12.71 17.54
CA MET A 1 41.50 -12.19 16.54
C MET A 1 40.23 -13.04 16.37
N ALA A 2 40.24 -14.36 16.65
CA ALA A 2 39.06 -15.23 16.50
C ALA A 2 37.95 -15.10 17.58
N MET A 3 38.26 -14.53 18.75
CA MET A 3 37.26 -14.29 19.82
C MET A 3 36.40 -13.05 19.59
N VAL A 4 36.91 -12.06 18.86
CA VAL A 4 36.14 -10.83 18.53
C VAL A 4 35.10 -11.15 17.45
N THR A 5 35.43 -12.01 16.50
CA THR A 5 34.54 -12.41 15.41
C THR A 5 33.38 -13.29 15.89
N THR A 6 33.64 -14.24 16.80
CA THR A 6 32.59 -15.08 17.39
C THR A 6 31.63 -14.30 18.29
N GLY A 7 32.15 -13.33 19.06
CA GLY A 7 31.33 -12.42 19.86
C GLY A 7 30.41 -11.53 19.01
N LEU A 8 30.94 -10.95 17.92
CA LEU A 8 30.15 -10.10 17.02
C LEU A 8 29.01 -10.88 16.33
N VAL A 9 29.26 -12.12 15.92
CA VAL A 9 28.28 -13.00 15.28
C VAL A 9 27.18 -13.42 16.26
N ALA A 10 27.53 -13.73 17.52
CA ALA A 10 26.57 -14.08 18.55
C ALA A 10 25.66 -12.89 18.90
N VAL A 11 26.22 -11.69 19.05
CA VAL A 11 25.47 -10.46 19.33
C VAL A 11 24.57 -10.09 18.16
N ALA A 12 25.04 -10.21 16.91
CA ALA A 12 24.22 -9.97 15.72
C ALA A 12 23.04 -10.96 15.62
N SER A 13 23.28 -12.23 15.89
CA SER A 13 22.25 -13.27 15.88
C SER A 13 21.21 -13.04 16.98
N LEU A 14 21.65 -12.62 18.18
CA LEU A 14 20.76 -12.28 19.29
C LEU A 14 19.95 -11.00 19.03
N LEU A 15 20.55 -10.00 18.39
CA LEU A 15 19.85 -8.79 17.93
C LEU A 15 18.77 -9.11 16.89
N LEU A 16 19.04 -10.04 15.97
CA LEU A 16 18.05 -10.54 14.99
C LEU A 16 16.88 -11.29 15.66
N LEU A 17 17.13 -11.99 16.77
CA LEU A 17 16.11 -12.70 17.56
C LEU A 17 15.30 -11.75 18.46
N LEU A 18 15.94 -10.70 19.00
CA LEU A 18 15.32 -9.68 19.87
C LEU A 18 14.63 -8.56 19.10
N ALA A 19 15.04 -8.29 17.86
CA ALA A 19 14.25 -7.56 16.88
C ALA A 19 13.09 -8.46 16.45
N GLY A 20 12.15 -8.70 17.36
CA GLY A 20 10.96 -9.52 17.14
C GLY A 20 10.43 -9.26 15.74
N GLY A 21 10.34 -10.33 14.94
CA GLY A 21 10.21 -10.23 13.49
C GLY A 21 9.24 -9.13 13.13
N ALA A 22 9.74 -8.10 12.44
CA ALA A 22 9.02 -6.87 12.13
C ALA A 22 7.56 -7.20 11.85
N SER A 23 6.73 -7.05 12.89
CA SER A 23 5.45 -7.74 12.90
C SER A 23 4.63 -7.18 11.76
N ALA A 24 3.88 -8.05 11.10
CA ALA A 24 2.86 -7.67 10.13
C ALA A 24 1.97 -6.50 10.64
N ALA A 25 1.93 -6.24 11.96
CA ALA A 25 1.32 -5.08 12.59
C ALA A 25 1.91 -3.72 12.18
N THR A 26 3.24 -3.59 11.96
CA THR A 26 3.84 -2.34 11.44
C THR A 26 3.55 -2.17 9.95
N LEU A 27 3.37 -3.29 9.23
CA LEU A 27 2.87 -3.31 7.85
C LEU A 27 1.37 -3.05 7.74
N ALA A 28 0.58 -3.27 8.79
CA ALA A 28 -0.89 -3.11 8.73
C ALA A 28 -1.33 -1.66 8.51
N LEU A 29 -0.47 -0.69 8.83
CA LEU A 29 -0.67 0.73 8.51
C LEU A 29 -0.23 1.08 7.09
N TYR A 30 0.61 0.25 6.47
CA TYR A 30 1.14 0.52 5.16
C TYR A 30 0.31 -0.20 4.10
N ASN A 31 -0.45 0.57 3.32
CA ASN A 31 -1.06 0.08 2.08
C ASN A 31 0.00 -0.15 0.99
N LYS A 32 0.97 -1.06 1.25
CA LYS A 32 2.10 -1.31 0.35
C LYS A 32 1.79 -2.40 -0.66
N CYS A 33 0.71 -2.21 -1.43
CA CYS A 33 0.36 -3.10 -2.53
C CYS A 33 1.53 -3.34 -3.48
N GLY A 34 2.41 -2.36 -3.71
CA GLY A 34 3.52 -2.48 -4.66
C GLY A 34 4.70 -3.37 -4.24
N GLU A 35 4.98 -3.53 -2.93
CA GLU A 35 6.16 -4.31 -2.50
C GLU A 35 5.84 -5.52 -1.61
N THR A 36 4.63 -5.60 -1.03
CA THR A 36 4.27 -6.71 -0.13
C THR A 36 3.29 -7.70 -0.76
N PHE A 37 2.58 -7.28 -1.81
CA PHE A 37 1.50 -8.05 -2.40
C PHE A 37 1.55 -7.92 -3.91
N GLY A 38 2.26 -8.81 -4.60
CA GLY A 38 2.56 -8.73 -6.04
C GLY A 38 1.36 -8.81 -7.00
N GLY A 39 0.13 -8.58 -6.53
CA GLY A 39 -1.04 -8.50 -7.38
C GLY A 39 -2.35 -8.17 -6.66
N PRO A 40 -3.41 -7.89 -7.43
CA PRO A 40 -4.75 -7.51 -6.93
C PRO A 40 -5.42 -8.61 -6.09
N GLN A 41 -4.94 -9.86 -6.20
CA GLN A 41 -5.46 -10.96 -5.40
C GLN A 41 -5.06 -10.84 -3.93
N GLN A 42 -3.89 -10.26 -3.66
CA GLN A 42 -3.33 -10.18 -2.32
C GLN A 42 -3.57 -8.82 -1.69
N CYS A 43 -3.53 -7.72 -2.45
CA CYS A 43 -3.82 -6.41 -1.90
C CYS A 43 -5.33 -6.11 -1.93
N LYS A 44 -5.99 -6.38 -0.81
CA LYS A 44 -7.43 -6.17 -0.62
C LYS A 44 -7.75 -4.75 -0.15
N PRO A 45 -8.96 -4.24 -0.42
CA PRO A 45 -9.42 -2.98 0.15
C PRO A 45 -9.35 -3.00 1.69
N THR A 46 -8.83 -1.92 2.27
CA THR A 46 -8.81 -1.65 3.72
C THR A 46 -10.04 -0.84 4.15
N THR A 47 -10.28 -0.73 5.46
CA THR A 47 -11.37 0.10 5.99
C THR A 47 -11.23 1.57 5.57
N TYR A 48 -10.00 2.09 5.51
CA TYR A 48 -9.72 3.44 5.02
C TYR A 48 -10.05 3.61 3.53
N SER A 49 -9.56 2.70 2.67
CA SER A 49 -9.87 2.80 1.23
C SER A 49 -11.37 2.72 0.93
N ARG A 50 -12.11 1.87 1.66
CA ARG A 50 -13.57 1.79 1.54
C ARG A 50 -14.29 3.08 1.90
N LEU A 51 -13.77 3.84 2.87
CA LEU A 51 -14.35 5.13 3.25
C LEU A 51 -14.27 6.14 2.09
N PHE A 52 -13.10 6.26 1.46
CA PHE A 52 -12.92 7.13 0.29
C PHE A 52 -13.75 6.66 -0.90
N LYS A 53 -13.83 5.35 -1.13
CA LYS A 53 -14.64 4.79 -2.21
C LYS A 53 -16.13 5.07 -2.06
N ARG A 54 -16.65 5.01 -0.84
CA ARG A 54 -18.05 5.36 -0.54
C ARG A 54 -18.33 6.84 -0.76
N ALA A 55 -17.40 7.71 -0.37
CA ALA A 55 -17.54 9.15 -0.56
C ALA A 55 -17.49 9.55 -2.05
N CYS A 56 -16.59 8.92 -2.82
CA CYS A 56 -16.38 9.19 -4.24
C CYS A 56 -16.32 7.87 -5.05
N PRO A 57 -17.46 7.30 -5.46
CA PRO A 57 -17.51 5.98 -6.12
C PRO A 57 -16.74 5.87 -7.43
N LYS A 58 -16.59 6.99 -8.15
CA LYS A 58 -15.84 7.05 -9.43
C LYS A 58 -14.34 7.30 -9.23
N ALA A 59 -13.91 7.63 -8.02
CA ALA A 59 -12.51 7.93 -7.74
C ALA A 59 -11.74 6.67 -7.36
N TYR A 60 -10.44 6.69 -7.65
CA TYR A 60 -9.49 5.65 -7.29
C TYR A 60 -9.20 5.68 -5.79
N SER A 61 -9.43 4.57 -5.08
CA SER A 61 -9.33 4.52 -3.61
C SER A 61 -8.20 3.65 -3.04
N TYR A 62 -7.66 2.72 -3.82
CA TYR A 62 -6.51 1.88 -3.47
C TYR A 62 -5.84 1.35 -4.75
N ALA A 63 -4.60 0.85 -4.66
CA ALA A 63 -3.73 0.55 -5.80
C ALA A 63 -4.21 -0.52 -6.80
N TYR A 64 -5.38 -1.14 -6.60
CA TYR A 64 -5.98 -2.03 -7.60
C TYR A 64 -7.49 -1.77 -7.77
N ASP A 65 -7.94 -0.53 -7.57
CA ASP A 65 -9.34 -0.11 -7.73
C ASP A 65 -9.74 0.14 -9.20
N ASP A 66 -9.20 -0.66 -10.12
CA ASP A 66 -9.21 -0.35 -11.54
C ASP A 66 -10.61 -0.48 -12.16
N LYS A 67 -11.33 -1.55 -11.81
CA LYS A 67 -12.61 -1.93 -12.43
C LYS A 67 -13.71 -0.89 -12.30
N THR A 68 -13.66 -0.04 -11.28
CA THR A 68 -14.73 0.92 -10.97
C THR A 68 -14.29 2.38 -11.02
N SER A 69 -13.02 2.64 -11.33
CA SER A 69 -12.41 3.98 -11.24
C SER A 69 -11.65 4.39 -12.50
N ILE A 70 -11.26 3.44 -13.35
CA ILE A 70 -10.60 3.77 -14.61
C ILE A 70 -11.67 4.06 -15.65
N LEU A 71 -11.61 5.27 -16.19
CA LEU A 71 -12.44 5.75 -17.28
C LEU A 71 -11.52 5.95 -18.49
N THR A 72 -11.79 5.25 -19.57
CA THR A 72 -11.10 5.40 -20.85
C THR A 72 -11.97 6.16 -21.83
N CYS A 73 -11.40 7.18 -22.47
CA CYS A 73 -12.05 7.96 -23.52
C CYS A 73 -11.29 7.79 -24.85
N ALA A 74 -11.98 8.03 -25.96
CA ALA A 74 -11.37 7.96 -27.29
C ALA A 74 -10.26 9.01 -27.47
N ALA A 75 -9.30 8.72 -28.36
CA ALA A 75 -8.28 9.68 -28.74
C ALA A 75 -8.93 10.96 -29.32
N GLY A 76 -8.37 12.13 -28.97
CA GLY A 76 -8.94 13.44 -29.35
C GLY A 76 -10.04 13.98 -28.42
N THR A 77 -10.36 13.28 -27.33
CA THR A 77 -11.30 13.79 -26.30
C THR A 77 -10.71 15.02 -25.59
N SER A 78 -11.49 16.09 -25.46
CA SER A 78 -11.15 17.24 -24.62
C SER A 78 -11.64 17.02 -23.18
N TYR A 79 -10.87 17.51 -22.21
CA TYR A 79 -11.16 17.34 -20.78
C TYR A 79 -11.29 18.69 -20.08
N VAL A 80 -12.16 18.75 -19.07
CA VAL A 80 -12.28 19.90 -18.17
C VAL A 80 -12.02 19.40 -16.74
N VAL A 81 -11.09 20.06 -16.06
CA VAL A 81 -10.80 19.80 -14.63
C VAL A 81 -11.43 20.92 -13.82
N THR A 82 -12.31 20.56 -12.90
CA THR A 82 -13.01 21.52 -12.03
C THR A 82 -12.64 21.26 -10.58
N PHE A 83 -12.16 22.30 -9.89
CA PHE A 83 -11.94 22.26 -8.45
C PHE A 83 -13.22 22.62 -7.71
N CYS A 84 -13.55 21.87 -6.66
CA CYS A 84 -14.79 22.02 -5.89
C CYS A 84 -16.06 21.98 -6.76
N PRO A 85 -16.29 20.89 -7.53
CA PRO A 85 -17.52 20.75 -8.28
C PRO A 85 -18.71 20.72 -7.32
N HIS A 86 -19.77 21.48 -7.61
CA HIS A 86 -20.99 21.41 -6.80
C HIS A 86 -21.49 19.97 -6.74
N ARG A 87 -21.82 19.49 -5.53
CA ARG A 87 -22.48 18.20 -5.35
C ARG A 87 -23.84 18.29 -6.03
N ARG A 88 -24.00 17.64 -7.18
CA ARG A 88 -25.32 17.38 -7.76
C ARG A 88 -26.06 16.37 -6.91
#